data_AF-A0A4Q2QPW8-F1
#
_entry.id   AF-A0A4Q2QPW8-F1
#
_cell.length_a   1.000
_cell.length_b   1.000
_cell.length_c   1.000
_cell.angle_alpha   90.00
_cell.angle_beta   90.00
_cell.angle_gamma   90.00
#
_symmetry.space_group_name_H-M   'P 1'
#
loop_
_entity.id
_entity.type
_entity.pdbx_description
1 polymer ?
#
loop_
_entity_poly.entity_id
_entity_poly.type
_entity_poly.pdbx_seq_one_letter_code
_entity_poly.pdbx_strand_id
1 'polypeptide(L)'
;QRLLILVGLIVACLLYGVMTNVLGLGKAVDYTLVSHAAWFGLPHFSTPAFNGQAMMLIAPVAVILVAENLGHLKAVAGMTGRNMDPYMGRAFVGDGLATMLSGSVGGSGVTTYAENIGVMAVTKVYSTL
;
A
#
# COMPACT_ATOMS: atom_id res chain seq x y z
N GLN A 1 2.25 -12.15 12.72
CA GLN A 1 0.83 -11.86 12.40
C GLN A 1 0.59 -11.61 10.90
N ARG A 2 1.38 -10.79 10.19
CA ARG A 2 1.18 -10.53 8.75
C ARG A 2 1.50 -11.71 7.82
N LEU A 3 2.51 -12.53 8.14
CA LEU A 3 2.77 -13.80 7.42
C LEU A 3 1.56 -14.75 7.50
N LEU A 4 0.82 -14.74 8.61
CA LEU A 4 -0.37 -15.56 8.78
C LEU A 4 -1.53 -15.10 7.89
N ILE A 5 -1.62 -13.80 7.59
CA ILE A 5 -2.61 -13.26 6.64
C ILE A 5 -2.27 -13.72 5.23
N LEU A 6 -1.00 -13.66 4.84
CA LEU A 6 -0.56 -14.11 3.52
C LEU A 6 -0.75 -15.63 3.36
N VAL A 7 -0.31 -16.42 4.34
CA VAL A 7 -0.50 -17.87 4.35
C VAL A 7 -1.99 -18.22 4.37
N GLY A 8 -2.80 -17.52 5.17
CA GLY A 8 -4.24 -17.67 5.19
C GLY A 8 -4.90 -17.37 3.84
N LEU A 9 -4.48 -16.31 3.16
CA LEU A 9 -4.94 -15.97 1.82
C LEU A 9 -4.58 -17.07 0.81
N ILE A 10 -3.33 -17.54 0.83
CA ILE A 10 -2.86 -18.61 -0.07
C ILE A 10 -3.68 -19.89 0.15
N VAL A 11 -3.84 -20.31 1.40
CA VAL A 11 -4.61 -21.51 1.76
C VAL A 11 -6.09 -21.35 1.38
N ALA A 12 -6.68 -20.18 1.61
CA ALA A 12 -8.05 -19.88 1.21
C ALA A 12 -8.23 -19.92 -0.31
N CYS A 13 -7.32 -19.34 -1.08
CA CYS A 13 -7.33 -19.41 -2.54
C CYS A 13 -7.18 -20.84 -3.07
N LEU A 14 -6.29 -21.64 -2.46
CA LEU A 14 -6.12 -23.05 -2.82
C LEU A 14 -7.36 -23.88 -2.51
N LEU A 15 -7.92 -23.74 -1.31
CA LEU A 15 -9.16 -24.42 -0.92
C LEU A 15 -10.33 -24.03 -1.82
N TYR A 16 -10.49 -22.73 -2.09
CA TYR A 16 -11.52 -22.24 -3.01
C TYR A 16 -11.34 -22.84 -4.41
N GLY A 17 -10.12 -22.81 -4.95
CA GLY A 17 -9.81 -23.40 -6.26
C GLY A 17 -10.10 -24.90 -6.32
N VAL A 18 -9.80 -25.66 -5.26
CA VAL A 18 -10.13 -27.10 -5.19
C VAL A 18 -11.65 -27.31 -5.10
N MET A 19 -12.33 -26.55 -4.24
CA MET A 19 -13.78 -26.67 -4.04
C MET A 19 -14.58 -26.29 -5.30
N THR A 20 -14.14 -25.29 -6.05
CA THR A 20 -14.85 -24.82 -7.25
C THR A 20 -14.43 -25.54 -8.53
N ASN A 21 -13.14 -25.83 -8.74
CA ASN A 21 -12.66 -26.48 -9.98
C ASN A 21 -12.74 -28.02 -9.92
N VAL A 22 -12.60 -28.65 -8.75
CA VAL A 22 -12.61 -30.12 -8.62
C VAL A 22 -13.97 -30.65 -8.15
N LEU A 23 -14.58 -29.99 -7.16
CA LEU A 23 -15.84 -30.44 -6.55
C LEU A 23 -17.09 -29.77 -7.14
N GLY A 24 -16.92 -28.77 -8.02
CA GLY A 24 -18.02 -28.12 -8.74
C GLY A 24 -18.97 -27.31 -7.85
N LEU A 25 -18.60 -27.03 -6.60
CA LEU A 25 -19.46 -26.35 -5.61
C LEU A 25 -19.44 -24.81 -5.75
N GLY A 26 -19.35 -24.30 -6.98
CA GLY A 26 -19.36 -22.85 -7.24
C GLY A 26 -18.79 -22.48 -8.61
N LYS A 27 -18.56 -21.17 -8.81
CA LYS A 27 -17.95 -20.65 -10.03
C LYS A 27 -16.46 -21.00 -10.05
N ALA A 28 -16.03 -21.71 -11.10
CA ALA A 28 -14.63 -22.05 -11.33
C ALA A 28 -13.74 -20.81 -11.34
N VAL A 29 -12.50 -20.97 -10.87
CA VAL A 29 -11.49 -19.90 -10.96
C VAL A 29 -11.14 -19.70 -12.43
N ASP A 30 -11.46 -18.52 -12.95
CA ASP A 30 -11.25 -18.18 -14.35
C ASP A 30 -9.81 -17.69 -14.57
N TYR A 31 -8.99 -18.55 -15.20
CA TYR A 31 -7.60 -18.25 -15.54
C TYR A 31 -7.43 -17.63 -16.92
N THR A 32 -8.51 -17.43 -17.68
CA THR A 32 -8.43 -16.89 -19.05
C THR A 32 -7.80 -15.50 -19.09
N LEU A 33 -8.08 -14.66 -18.09
CA LEU A 33 -7.47 -13.33 -17.93
C LEU A 33 -5.95 -13.40 -17.76
N VAL A 34 -5.44 -14.44 -17.09
CA VAL A 34 -3.99 -14.62 -16.89
C VAL A 34 -3.34 -15.18 -18.14
N SER A 35 -4.01 -16.13 -18.84
CA SER A 35 -3.47 -16.70 -20.08
C SER A 35 -3.46 -15.71 -21.25
N HIS A 36 -4.38 -14.73 -21.24
CA HIS A 36 -4.44 -13.67 -22.24
C HIS A 36 -3.71 -12.39 -21.83
N ALA A 37 -3.17 -12.32 -20.61
CA ALA A 37 -2.37 -11.18 -20.18
C ALA A 37 -1.07 -11.12 -20.99
N ALA A 38 -0.74 -9.93 -21.48
CA ALA A 38 0.56 -9.70 -22.09
C ALA A 38 1.67 -9.80 -21.03
N TRP A 39 2.79 -10.44 -21.38
CA TRP A 39 3.99 -10.48 -20.52
C TRP A 39 4.53 -9.08 -20.22
N PHE A 40 4.30 -8.14 -21.15
CA PHE A 40 4.61 -6.73 -20.99
C PHE A 40 3.38 -5.89 -21.32
N GLY A 41 2.96 -5.05 -20.39
CA GLY A 41 1.86 -4.12 -20.56
C GLY A 41 2.20 -2.78 -19.93
N LEU A 42 1.69 -1.70 -20.52
CA LEU A 42 1.73 -0.39 -19.89
C LEU A 42 0.59 -0.30 -18.87
N PRO A 43 0.82 0.34 -17.71
CA PRO A 43 -0.25 0.59 -16.76
C PRO A 43 -1.30 1.52 -17.37
N HIS A 44 -2.55 1.36 -16.94
CA HIS A 44 -3.62 2.26 -17.34
C HIS A 44 -3.45 3.61 -16.66
N PHE A 45 -3.26 4.67 -17.45
CA PHE A 45 -3.15 6.03 -16.96
C PHE A 45 -4.52 6.70 -16.97
N SER A 46 -4.85 7.40 -15.89
CA SER A 46 -6.07 8.21 -15.82
C SER A 46 -5.69 9.67 -15.64
N THR A 47 -6.30 10.55 -16.43
CA THR A 47 -6.06 12.00 -16.32
C THR A 47 -6.72 12.55 -15.06
N PRO A 48 -6.06 13.47 -14.34
CA PRO A 48 -6.62 14.07 -13.14
C PRO A 48 -7.81 14.97 -13.53
N ALA A 49 -8.94 14.78 -12.82
CA ALA A 49 -10.12 15.63 -12.96
C ALA A 49 -10.32 16.44 -11.66
N PHE A 50 -10.39 17.76 -11.79
CA PHE A 50 -10.54 18.65 -10.65
C PHE A 50 -12.02 18.98 -10.43
N ASN A 51 -12.61 18.34 -9.41
CA ASN A 51 -13.95 18.63 -8.95
C ASN A 51 -13.89 19.12 -7.50
N GLY A 52 -14.23 20.39 -7.26
CA GLY A 52 -14.13 21.01 -5.93
C GLY A 52 -14.96 20.30 -4.86
N GLN A 53 -16.12 19.74 -5.22
CA GLN A 53 -16.97 19.01 -4.28
C GLN A 53 -16.34 17.67 -3.89
N ALA A 54 -15.80 16.93 -4.86
CA ALA A 54 -15.04 15.69 -4.58
C ALA A 54 -13.78 15.95 -3.76
N MET A 55 -13.06 17.05 -4.05
CA MET A 55 -11.87 17.44 -3.29
C MET A 55 -12.20 17.76 -1.83
N MET A 56 -13.28 18.49 -1.56
CA MET A 56 -13.70 18.77 -0.17
C MET A 56 -14.10 17.52 0.60
N LEU A 57 -14.70 16.53 -0.06
CA LEU A 57 -15.05 15.24 0.56
C LEU A 57 -13.81 14.44 0.95
N ILE A 58 -12.74 14.50 0.15
CA ILE A 58 -11.49 13.75 0.37
C ILE A 58 -10.52 14.53 1.26
N ALA A 59 -10.60 15.87 1.31
CA ALA A 59 -9.68 16.74 2.06
C ALA A 59 -9.42 16.30 3.52
N PRO A 60 -10.41 15.84 4.31
CA PRO A 60 -10.17 15.38 5.67
C PRO A 60 -9.21 14.18 5.77
N VAL A 61 -9.13 13.34 4.73
CA VAL A 61 -8.22 12.18 4.69
C VAL A 61 -6.76 12.62 4.78
N ALA A 62 -6.41 13.79 4.25
CA ALA A 62 -5.05 14.33 4.36
C ALA A 62 -4.61 14.53 5.82
N VAL A 63 -5.54 14.90 6.72
CA VAL A 63 -5.24 15.04 8.15
C VAL A 63 -4.91 13.69 8.79
N ILE A 64 -5.65 12.64 8.39
CA ILE A 64 -5.41 11.27 8.84
C ILE A 64 -4.02 10.80 8.40
N LEU A 65 -3.65 11.04 7.13
CA LEU A 65 -2.34 10.67 6.58
C LEU A 65 -1.19 11.38 7.30
N VAL A 66 -1.35 12.65 7.66
CA VAL A 66 -0.33 13.38 8.45
C VAL A 66 -0.15 12.76 9.83
N ALA A 67 -1.26 12.42 10.52
CA ALA A 67 -1.20 11.75 11.81
C ALA A 67 -0.57 10.36 11.72
N GLU A 68 -0.88 9.60 10.67
CA GLU A 68 -0.30 8.29 10.37
C GLU A 68 1.20 8.37 10.13
N ASN A 69 1.63 9.26 9.24
CA ASN A 69 3.05 9.43 8.90
C ASN A 69 3.87 9.95 10.10
N LEU A 70 3.28 10.80 10.95
CA LEU A 70 3.87 11.18 12.23
C LEU A 70 4.09 9.97 13.15
N GLY A 71 3.08 9.09 13.27
CA GLY A 71 3.16 7.86 14.04
C GLY A 71 4.26 6.94 13.54
N HIS A 72 4.38 6.77 12.22
CA HIS A 72 5.43 5.99 11.58
C HIS A 72 6.83 6.53 11.86
N LEU A 73 7.04 7.84 11.76
CA LEU A 73 8.34 8.45 12.06
C LEU A 73 8.73 8.33 13.53
N LYS A 74 7.77 8.52 14.45
CA LYS A 74 8.03 8.34 15.88
C LYS A 74 8.32 6.87 16.23
N ALA A 75 7.66 5.91 15.58
CA ALA A 75 7.98 4.50 15.73
C ALA A 75 9.41 4.20 15.26
N VAL A 76 9.81 4.69 14.08
CA VAL A 76 11.18 4.52 13.58
C VAL A 76 12.22 5.19 14.49
N ALA A 77 11.93 6.40 14.99
CA ALA A 77 12.79 7.08 15.95
C ALA A 77 12.99 6.27 17.24
N GLY A 78 11.90 5.71 17.79
CA GLY A 78 11.94 4.87 18.99
C GLY A 78 12.74 3.58 18.80
N MET A 79 12.69 2.97 17.61
CA MET A 79 13.42 1.72 17.32
C MET A 79 14.90 1.95 16.99
N THR A 80 15.21 3.06 16.31
CA THR A 80 16.58 3.39 15.90
C THR A 80 17.36 4.16 16.96
N GLY A 81 16.68 4.72 17.98
CA GLY A 81 17.28 5.58 19.00
C GLY A 81 17.78 6.93 18.45
N ARG A 82 17.41 7.28 17.21
CA ARG A 82 17.83 8.52 16.54
C ARG A 82 16.69 9.53 16.52
N ASN A 83 17.02 10.80 16.74
CA ASN A 83 16.04 11.87 16.64
C ASN A 83 15.66 12.10 15.17
N MET A 84 14.41 11.81 14.83
CA MET A 84 13.85 11.99 13.49
C MET A 84 13.10 13.32 13.31
N ASP A 85 12.95 14.12 14.37
CA ASP A 85 12.21 15.40 14.34
C ASP A 85 12.75 16.39 13.29
N PRO A 86 14.07 16.51 13.05
CA PRO A 86 14.60 17.37 11.99
C PRO A 86 14.18 16.95 10.57
N TYR A 87 13.83 15.68 10.37
CA TYR A 87 13.43 15.12 9.07
C TYR A 87 11.92 15.12 8.86
N MET A 88 11.14 15.38 9.91
CA MET A 88 9.67 15.27 9.91
C MET A 88 9.01 16.15 8.85
N GLY A 89 9.47 17.41 8.72
CA GLY A 89 9.00 18.31 7.67
C GLY A 89 9.33 17.83 6.26
N ARG A 90 10.52 17.25 6.06
CA ARG A 90 10.93 16.69 4.76
C ARG A 90 10.15 15.43 4.41
N ALA A 91 9.80 14.63 5.41
CA ALA A 91 8.98 13.44 5.24
C ALA A 91 7.54 13.79 4.80
N PHE A 92 6.91 14.79 5.42
CA PHE A 92 5.57 15.23 5.01
C PHE A 92 5.55 15.84 3.60
N VAL A 93 6.56 16.64 3.26
CA VAL A 93 6.68 17.19 1.89
C VAL A 93 6.92 16.07 0.88
N GLY A 94 7.77 15.09 1.20
CA GLY A 94 8.00 13.93 0.35
C GLY A 94 6.74 13.12 0.11
N ASP A 95 5.95 12.88 1.16
CA ASP A 95 4.69 12.13 1.08
C ASP A 95 3.62 12.87 0.26
N GLY A 96 3.51 14.19 0.46
CA GLY A 96 2.63 15.04 -0.33
C GLY A 96 3.01 15.09 -1.81
N LEU A 97 4.30 15.20 -2.12
CA LEU A 97 4.80 15.17 -3.51
C LEU A 97 4.57 13.80 -4.16
N ALA A 98 4.86 12.72 -3.44
CA ALA A 98 4.59 11.37 -3.93
C ALA A 98 3.10 11.15 -4.19
N THR A 99 2.23 11.66 -3.31
CA THR A 99 0.77 11.62 -3.50
C THR A 99 0.31 12.45 -4.69
N MET A 100 0.84 13.66 -4.89
CA MET A 100 0.52 14.49 -6.06
C MET A 100 0.96 13.82 -7.37
N LEU A 101 2.15 13.20 -7.39
CA LEU A 101 2.66 12.47 -8.54
C LEU A 101 1.86 11.19 -8.82
N SER A 102 1.50 10.43 -7.78
CA SER A 102 0.63 9.26 -7.90
C SER A 102 -0.75 9.66 -8.46
N GLY A 103 -1.37 10.70 -7.89
CA GLY A 103 -2.67 11.20 -8.33
C GLY A 103 -2.66 11.74 -9.76
N SER A 104 -1.55 12.34 -10.23
CA SER A 104 -1.46 12.88 -11.60
C SER A 104 -1.45 11.82 -12.70
N VAL A 105 -1.06 10.58 -12.36
CA VAL A 105 -1.07 9.43 -13.27
C VAL A 105 -2.30 8.51 -13.07
N GLY A 106 -3.21 8.88 -12.16
CA GLY A 106 -4.42 8.10 -11.84
C GLY A 106 -4.25 7.10 -10.69
N GLY A 107 -3.13 7.18 -9.97
CA GLY A 107 -2.89 6.41 -8.75
C GLY A 107 -3.62 6.97 -7.53
N SER A 108 -3.61 6.21 -6.43
CA SER A 108 -4.19 6.61 -5.15
C SER A 108 -3.21 7.45 -4.32
N GLY A 109 -3.71 8.04 -3.22
CA GLY A 109 -2.84 8.59 -2.18
C GLY A 109 -1.87 7.52 -1.66
N VAL A 110 -0.63 7.93 -1.40
CA VAL A 110 0.43 7.04 -0.90
C VAL A 110 0.86 7.50 0.49
N THR A 111 1.38 6.56 1.28
CA THR A 111 1.99 6.86 2.58
C THR A 111 2.98 5.78 2.99
N THR A 112 3.66 6.00 4.11
CA THR A 112 4.67 5.09 4.66
C THR A 112 4.04 3.77 5.10
N TYR A 113 4.64 2.62 4.73
CA TYR A 113 4.11 1.30 5.07
C TYR A 113 4.50 0.84 6.48
N ALA A 114 3.51 0.70 7.36
CA ALA A 114 3.67 0.12 8.70
C ALA A 114 4.24 -1.31 8.66
N GLU A 115 3.94 -2.07 7.61
CA GLU A 115 4.49 -3.39 7.30
C GLU A 115 6.02 -3.40 7.36
N ASN A 116 6.64 -2.48 6.60
CA ASN A 116 8.09 -2.42 6.45
C ASN A 116 8.76 -1.98 7.75
N ILE A 117 8.11 -1.06 8.46
CA ILE A 117 8.54 -0.61 9.81
C ILE A 117 8.55 -1.78 10.80
N GLY A 118 7.53 -2.64 10.76
CA GLY A 118 7.48 -3.84 11.59
C GLY A 118 8.61 -4.83 11.29
N VAL A 119 9.00 -5.00 10.02
CA VAL A 119 10.14 -5.85 9.66
C VAL A 119 11.45 -5.27 10.17
N MET A 120 11.65 -3.95 10.05
CA MET A 120 12.83 -3.27 10.60
C MET A 120 12.90 -3.41 12.14
N ALA A 121 11.75 -3.39 12.83
CA ALA A 121 11.68 -3.60 14.28
C ALA A 121 12.23 -4.96 14.70
N VAL A 122 11.88 -6.02 13.97
CA VAL A 122 12.25 -7.40 14.29
C VAL A 122 13.67 -7.72 13.86
N THR A 123 14.04 -7.30 12.65
CA THR A 123 15.36 -7.60 12.06
C THR A 123 16.47 -6.71 12.59
N LYS A 124 16.13 -5.55 13.18
CA LYS A 124 17.09 -4.49 13.57
C LYS A 124 18.00 -4.02 12.43
N VAL A 125 17.58 -4.25 11.19
CA VAL A 125 18.28 -3.75 10.00
C VAL A 125 17.57 -2.47 9.55
N TYR A 126 18.25 -1.34 9.71
CA TYR A 126 17.74 0.00 9.38
C TYR A 126 18.54 0.65 8.25
N SER A 127 19.21 -0.17 7.41
CA SER A 127 20.06 0.34 6.32
C SER A 127 19.22 1.08 5.29
N THR A 128 19.71 2.25 4.88
CA THR A 128 19.19 3.01 3.74
C THR A 128 20.01 2.77 2.46
N LEU A 129 20.98 1.85 2.52
CA LEU A 129 21.89 1.42 1.44
C LEU A 129 21.87 -0.09 1.29
#